data_AF-A0AAU8NLE6-F1
#
_entry.id   AF-A0AAU8NLE6-F1
#
_cell.length_a   1.000
_cell.length_b   1.000
_cell.length_c   1.000
_cell.angle_alpha   90.00
_cell.angle_beta   90.00
_cell.angle_gamma   90.00
#
_symmetry.space_group_name_H-M   'P 1'
#
loop_
_entity.id
_entity.type
_entity.pdbx_description
1 polymer ?
#
loop_
_entity_poly.entity_id
_entity_poly.type
_entity_poly.pdbx_seq_one_letter_code
_entity_poly.pdbx_strand_id
1 'polypeptide(L)' 'MPPLIAENREGSLSVRDGNHRLGALQKLNKEKCHVIIWDDRSVGNILKVIEKKSNK' A
#
# COMPACT_ATOMS: atom_id res chain seq x y z
N MET A 1 7.51 12.77 4.73
CA MET A 1 6.11 12.48 5.09
C MET A 1 6.03 11.04 5.58
N PRO A 2 5.40 10.75 6.72
CA PRO A 2 5.29 9.38 7.20
C PRO A 2 4.52 8.51 6.18
N PRO A 3 4.86 7.22 6.04
CA PRO A 3 4.18 6.33 5.08
C PRO A 3 2.73 6.03 5.50
N LEU A 4 1.89 5.67 4.54
CA LEU A 4 0.58 5.09 4.82
C LEU A 4 0.75 3.65 5.30
N ILE A 5 -0.24 3.08 6.00
CA ILE A 5 -0.23 1.65 6.36
C ILE A 5 -1.28 0.94 5.51
N ALA A 6 -0.85 -0.09 4.79
CA ALA A 6 -1.71 -0.91 3.95
C ALA A 6 -1.67 -2.37 4.41
N GLU A 7 -2.85 -2.94 4.61
CA GLU A 7 -3.04 -4.37 4.81
C GLU A 7 -2.95 -5.08 3.46
N ASN A 8 -2.17 -6.15 3.40
CA ASN A 8 -2.19 -7.08 2.30
C ASN A 8 -3.27 -8.15 2.50
N ARG A 9 -4.22 -8.18 1.58
CA ARG A 9 -5.31 -9.16 1.53
C ARG A 9 -5.12 -10.00 0.27
N GLU A 10 -4.35 -11.07 0.40
CA GLU A 10 -4.12 -12.06 -0.67
C GLU A 10 -3.59 -11.44 -1.98
N GLY A 11 -2.66 -10.50 -1.90
CA GLY A 11 -2.10 -9.82 -3.08
C GLY A 11 -2.83 -8.53 -3.48
N SER A 12 -3.80 -8.08 -2.67
CA SER A 12 -4.48 -6.80 -2.83
C SER A 12 -4.20 -5.89 -1.64
N LEU A 13 -3.82 -4.64 -1.90
CA LEU A 13 -3.53 -3.66 -0.85
C LEU A 13 -4.78 -2.86 -0.48
N SER A 14 -5.02 -2.70 0.82
CA SER A 14 -6.05 -1.83 1.37
C SER A 14 -5.44 -0.90 2.42
N VAL A 15 -5.57 0.42 2.24
CA VAL A 15 -5.07 1.39 3.21
C VAL A 15 -5.92 1.33 4.48
N ARG A 16 -5.27 1.09 5.63
CA ARG A 16 -5.90 1.00 6.95
C ARG A 16 -5.53 2.14 7.89
N ASP A 17 -4.44 2.85 7.60
CA ASP A 17 -4.04 4.07 8.30
C ASP A 17 -3.45 5.10 7.33
N GLY A 18 -3.62 6.37 7.64
CA GLY A 18 -3.16 7.51 6.86
C GLY A 18 -4.19 8.02 5.87
N ASN A 19 -5.47 7.71 6.05
CA ASN A 19 -6.55 8.09 5.12
C ASN A 19 -6.61 9.59 4.82
N HIS A 20 -6.45 10.46 5.83
CA HIS A 20 -6.37 11.91 5.59
C HIS A 20 -5.17 12.31 4.75
N ARG A 21 -4.01 11.67 4.96
CA ARG A 21 -2.81 11.88 4.14
C ARG A 21 -3.05 11.39 2.71
N LEU A 22 -3.68 10.24 2.52
CA LEU A 22 -4.07 9.73 1.21
C LEU A 22 -4.98 10.74 0.48
N GLY A 23 -6.01 11.26 1.15
CA GLY A 23 -6.88 12.28 0.58
C GLY A 23 -6.15 13.58 0.22
N ALA A 24 -5.20 14.02 1.04
CA ALA A 24 -4.36 15.18 0.73
C ALA A 24 -3.46 14.93 -0.50
N LEU A 25 -2.85 13.74 -0.60
CA LEU A 25 -2.02 13.35 -1.75
C LEU A 25 -2.83 13.29 -3.04
N GLN A 26 -4.07 12.78 -2.98
CA GLN A 26 -4.99 12.77 -4.11
C GLN A 26 -5.32 14.19 -4.59
N LYS A 27 -5.64 15.11 -3.66
CA LYS A 27 -5.89 16.52 -4.00
C LYS A 27 -4.66 17.22 -4.61
N LEU A 28 -3.47 16.78 -4.24
CA LEU A 28 -2.20 17.28 -4.77
C LEU A 28 -1.76 16.57 -6.06
N ASN A 29 -2.58 15.69 -6.64
CA ASN A 29 -2.25 14.86 -7.81
C ASN A 29 -0.89 14.15 -7.68
N LYS A 30 -0.57 13.65 -6.48
CA LYS A 30 0.66 12.88 -6.25
C LYS A 30 0.49 11.48 -6.81
N GLU A 31 1.34 11.13 -7.77
CA GLU A 31 1.33 9.80 -8.41
C GLU A 31 1.82 8.66 -7.51
N LYS A 32 2.72 8.97 -6.57
CA LYS A 32 3.40 7.97 -5.74
C LYS A 32 3.50 8.43 -4.29
N CYS A 33 3.44 7.47 -3.37
CA CYS A 33 3.74 7.68 -1.95
C CYS A 33 4.33 6.41 -1.34
N HIS A 34 5.01 6.57 -0.21
CA HIS A 34 5.54 5.44 0.55
C HIS A 34 4.42 4.82 1.41
N VAL A 35 4.43 3.49 1.45
CA VAL A 35 3.49 2.65 2.20
C VAL A 35 4.27 1.60 2.99
N ILE A 36 3.84 1.34 4.23
CA ILE A 36 4.21 0.14 4.98
C ILE A 36 3.16 -0.92 4.64
N ILE A 37 3.61 -2.09 4.19
CA ILE A 37 2.75 -3.24 3.92
C ILE A 37 2.80 -4.16 5.14
N TRP A 38 1.63 -4.49 5.67
CA TRP A 38 1.45 -5.42 6.77
C TRP A 38 0.64 -6.62 6.30
N ASP A 39 1.10 -7.83 6.64
CA ASP A 39 0.43 -9.10 6.35
C ASP A 39 0.60 -10.05 7.54
N ASP A 40 -0.50 -10.45 8.17
CA ASP A 40 -0.50 -11.39 9.31
C ASP A 40 -0.43 -12.85 8.89
N ARG A 41 -0.60 -13.16 7.60
CA ARG A 41 -0.73 -14.55 7.13
C ARG A 41 0.60 -15.12 6.69
N SER A 42 1.33 -14.44 5.81
CA SER A 42 2.67 -14.91 5.37
C SER A 42 3.45 -13.87 4.56
N VAL A 43 4.78 -14.01 4.58
CA VAL A 43 5.69 -13.28 3.67
C VAL A 43 5.40 -13.59 2.20
N GLY A 44 4.95 -14.80 1.86
CA GLY A 44 4.63 -15.20 0.48
C GLY A 44 3.53 -14.34 -0.14
N ASN A 45 2.58 -13.85 0.66
CA ASN A 45 1.56 -12.93 0.18
C ASN A 45 2.14 -11.53 -0.13
N ILE A 46 3.13 -11.08 0.65
CA ILE A 46 3.81 -9.79 0.41
C ILE A 46 4.52 -9.84 -0.95
N LEU A 47 5.21 -10.94 -1.25
CA LEU A 47 5.88 -11.13 -2.54
C LEU A 47 4.91 -11.02 -3.72
N LYS A 48 3.71 -11.64 -3.63
CA LYS A 48 2.67 -11.53 -4.67
C LYS A 48 2.27 -10.08 -4.96
N VAL A 49 2.20 -9.22 -3.95
CA VAL A 49 1.91 -7.78 -4.14
C VAL A 49 3.03 -7.10 -4.93
N ILE A 50 4.28 -7.40 -4.58
CA ILE A 50 5.46 -6.80 -5.22
C ILE A 50 5.55 -7.25 -6.69
N GLU A 51 5.38 -8.54 -6.97
CA GLU A 51 5.40 -9.11 -8.32
C GLU A 51 4.30 -8.54 -9.21
N LYS A 52 3.06 -8.45 -8.70
CA LYS A 52 1.91 -7.88 -9.42
C LYS A 52 2.12 -6.41 -9.81
N LYS A 53 2.93 -5.67 -9.05
CA LYS A 53 3.32 -4.29 -9.35
C LYS A 53 4.43 -4.19 -10.40
N SER A 54 5.27 -5.21 -10.56
CA SER A 54 6.36 -5.22 -11.55
C SER A 54 5.88 -5.53 -12.97
N ASN A 55 4.74 -6.22 -13.10
CA ASN A 55 4.15 -6.61 -14.38
C ASN A 55 3.12 -5.62 -14.95
N LYS A 56 3.02 -4.41 -14.38
CA LYS A 56 1.98 -3.44 -14.71
C LYS A 56 2.58 -2.06 -14.93
#